data_AF-A0A349MB66-F1
#
_entry.id   AF-A0A349MB66-F1
#
_cell.length_a   1.000
_cell.length_b   1.000
_cell.length_c   1.000
_cell.angle_alpha   90.00
_cell.angle_beta   90.00
_cell.angle_gamma   90.00
#
_symmetry.space_group_name_H-M   'P 1'
#
loop_
_entity.id
_entity.type
_entity.pdbx_description
1 polymer ?
#
loop_
_entity_poly.entity_id
_entity_poly.type
_entity_poly.pdbx_seq_one_letter_code
_entity_poly.pdbx_strand_id
1 'polypeptide(L)'
;MSNLIMAFITLKSDSLGAAASFLCMVHCLATPFLFVAQACAKTCCSEAPLWWRAIDFVFLFISGMAIYSVSKTSSLKWVWIGLSLTWVLLAWSVTAESLAPALFSSWLKYSAASVLIGLHLYNMKRGQCGRPECPIH
;
A
#
# COMPACT_ATOMS: atom_id res chain seq x y z
N MET A 1 -27.60 -4.52 -12.65
CA MET A 1 -26.51 -5.33 -12.06
C MET A 1 -26.42 -4.95 -10.59
N SER A 2 -26.71 -5.87 -9.67
CA SER A 2 -27.13 -5.52 -8.30
C SER A 2 -26.07 -4.79 -7.48
N ASN A 3 -26.50 -3.79 -6.69
CA ASN A 3 -25.66 -3.02 -5.75
C ASN A 3 -24.88 -3.92 -4.77
N LEU A 4 -25.36 -5.13 -4.54
CA LEU A 4 -24.77 -6.12 -3.63
C LEU A 4 -23.46 -6.72 -4.19
N ILE A 5 -23.41 -7.05 -5.48
CA ILE A 5 -22.22 -7.62 -6.13
C ILE A 5 -21.10 -6.58 -6.15
N MET A 6 -21.42 -5.32 -6.45
CA MET A 6 -20.46 -4.22 -6.44
C MET A 6 -19.84 -4.01 -5.06
N ALA A 7 -20.66 -4.01 -3.99
CA ALA A 7 -20.17 -3.87 -2.63
C ALA A 7 -19.23 -5.01 -2.21
N PHE A 8 -19.49 -6.25 -2.63
CA PHE A 8 -18.58 -7.39 -2.38
C PHE A 8 -17.25 -7.26 -3.11
N ILE A 9 -17.26 -6.79 -4.36
CA ILE A 9 -16.04 -6.56 -5.15
C ILE A 9 -15.18 -5.49 -4.49
N THR A 10 -15.76 -4.35 -4.11
CA THR A 10 -15.04 -3.25 -3.45
C THR A 10 -14.42 -3.70 -2.13
N LEU A 11 -15.15 -4.46 -1.30
CA LEU A 11 -14.63 -4.98 -0.02
C LEU A 11 -13.42 -5.91 -0.21
N LYS A 12 -13.47 -6.78 -1.21
CA LYS A 12 -12.37 -7.69 -1.54
C LYS A 12 -11.16 -6.92 -2.08
N SER A 13 -11.39 -5.93 -2.95
CA SER A 13 -10.34 -5.07 -3.49
C SER A 13 -9.68 -4.22 -2.41
N ASP A 14 -10.45 -3.58 -1.52
CA ASP A 14 -9.89 -2.78 -0.42
C ASP A 14 -9.10 -3.63 0.57
N SER A 15 -9.59 -4.82 0.92
CA SER A 15 -8.84 -5.73 1.78
C SER A 15 -7.51 -6.15 1.16
N LEU A 16 -7.50 -6.42 -0.16
CA LEU A 16 -6.27 -6.75 -0.88
C LEU A 16 -5.32 -5.55 -0.94
N GLY A 17 -5.84 -4.35 -1.19
CA GLY A 17 -5.07 -3.10 -1.20
C GLY A 17 -4.45 -2.78 0.16
N ALA A 18 -5.23 -2.92 1.25
CA ALA A 18 -4.75 -2.75 2.62
C ALA A 18 -3.65 -3.76 2.97
N ALA A 19 -3.86 -5.05 2.63
CA ALA A 19 -2.88 -6.10 2.89
C ALA A 19 -1.58 -5.88 2.11
N ALA A 20 -1.66 -5.54 0.82
CA ALA A 20 -0.49 -5.25 0.00
C ALA A 20 0.31 -4.04 0.53
N SER A 21 -0.39 -2.99 0.96
CA SER A 21 0.22 -1.78 1.53
C SER A 21 0.88 -2.05 2.88
N PHE A 22 0.24 -2.89 3.71
CA PHE A 22 0.81 -3.34 4.98
C PHE A 22 2.07 -4.19 4.77
N LEU A 23 2.03 -5.13 3.82
CA LEU A 23 3.20 -5.95 3.46
C LEU A 23 4.35 -5.11 2.92
N CYS A 24 4.07 -4.09 2.10
CA CYS A 24 5.07 -3.11 1.65
C CYS A 24 5.69 -2.36 2.84
N MET A 25 4.89 -1.92 3.80
CA MET A 25 5.39 -1.25 5.01
C MET A 25 6.30 -2.17 5.84
N VAL A 26 5.85 -3.39 6.12
CA VAL A 26 6.62 -4.38 6.89
C VAL A 26 7.91 -4.78 6.16
N HIS A 27 7.85 -4.99 4.85
CA HIS A 27 9.03 -5.26 4.02
C HIS A 27 10.04 -4.12 4.11
N CYS A 28 9.60 -2.88 3.88
CA CYS A 28 10.43 -1.70 3.98
C CYS A 28 11.08 -1.53 5.36
N LEU A 29 10.36 -1.88 6.44
CA LEU A 29 10.89 -1.86 7.80
C LEU A 29 11.91 -2.98 8.04
N ALA A 30 11.69 -4.18 7.50
CA ALA A 30 12.57 -5.33 7.69
C ALA A 30 13.90 -5.21 6.93
N THR A 31 13.91 -4.57 5.76
CA THR A 31 15.09 -4.41 4.89
C THR A 31 16.33 -3.86 5.63
N PRO A 32 16.29 -2.74 6.37
CA PRO A 32 17.48 -2.27 7.09
C PRO A 32 17.96 -3.28 8.14
N PHE A 33 17.07 -3.96 8.88
CA PHE A 33 17.50 -4.92 9.90
C PHE A 33 18.16 -6.17 9.29
N LEU A 34 17.62 -6.68 8.19
CA LEU A 34 18.15 -7.86 7.52
C LEU A 34 19.50 -7.61 6.83
N PHE A 35 19.65 -6.45 6.18
CA PHE A 35 20.85 -6.16 5.38
C PHE A 35 21.95 -5.40 6.16
N VAL A 36 21.64 -4.75 7.28
CA VAL A 36 22.67 -4.27 8.23
C VAL A 36 23.42 -5.46 8.85
N ALA A 37 22.71 -6.53 9.23
CA ALA A 37 23.35 -7.73 9.77
C ALA A 37 24.29 -8.41 8.75
N GLN A 38 23.93 -8.38 7.46
CA GLN A 38 24.78 -8.91 6.38
C GLN A 38 25.98 -8.00 6.06
N ALA A 39 25.84 -6.68 6.18
CA ALA A 39 26.94 -5.73 5.99
C ALA A 39 28.03 -5.85 7.07
N CYS A 40 27.68 -6.26 8.30
CA CYS A 40 28.67 -6.55 9.35
C CYS A 40 29.40 -7.89 9.14
N ALA A 41 28.89 -8.78 8.29
CA ALA A 41 29.46 -10.11 8.04
C ALA A 41 30.32 -10.19 6.76
N LYS A 42 30.24 -9.20 5.87
CA LYS A 42 31.00 -9.13 4.61
C LYS A 42 31.83 -7.85 4.58
N THR A 43 33.08 -7.94 4.15
CA THR A 43 34.12 -6.88 4.25
C THR A 43 33.89 -5.60 3.42
N CYS A 44 32.72 -5.38 2.82
CA CYS A 44 32.32 -4.08 2.26
C CYS A 44 30.81 -4.03 2.08
N CYS A 45 30.23 -2.85 2.32
CA CYS A 45 28.81 -2.52 2.32
C CYS A 45 28.04 -3.18 1.16
N SER A 46 27.32 -4.28 1.45
CA SER A 46 26.43 -4.90 0.48
C SER A 46 25.06 -4.23 0.57
N GLU A 47 24.65 -3.55 -0.49
CA GLU A 47 23.25 -3.15 -0.66
C GLU A 47 22.32 -4.37 -0.68
N ALA A 48 21.04 -4.15 -0.42
CA ALA A 48 20.03 -5.20 -0.56
C ALA A 48 20.03 -5.75 -2.02
N PRO A 49 19.97 -7.08 -2.21
CA PRO A 49 19.98 -7.70 -3.52
C PRO A 49 18.76 -7.28 -4.35
N LEU A 50 18.94 -7.24 -5.67
CA LEU A 50 17.96 -6.69 -6.62
C LEU A 50 16.58 -7.35 -6.51
N TRP A 51 16.52 -8.66 -6.26
CA TRP A 51 15.26 -9.39 -6.10
C TRP A 51 14.48 -8.97 -4.84
N TRP A 52 15.18 -8.57 -3.77
CA TRP A 52 14.55 -8.06 -2.56
C TRP A 52 13.87 -6.71 -2.82
N ARG A 53 14.56 -5.79 -3.50
CA ARG A 53 13.99 -4.51 -3.95
C ARG A 53 12.82 -4.70 -4.93
N ALA A 54 12.83 -5.74 -5.76
CA ALA A 54 11.75 -6.01 -6.70
C ALA A 54 10.40 -6.34 -6.01
N ILE A 55 10.43 -6.84 -4.78
CA ILE A 55 9.22 -7.17 -4.01
C ILE A 55 8.37 -5.92 -3.73
N ASP A 56 8.99 -4.78 -3.46
CA ASP A 56 8.28 -3.51 -3.24
C ASP A 56 7.46 -3.11 -4.47
N PHE A 57 8.02 -3.30 -5.67
CA PHE A 57 7.32 -3.03 -6.92
C PHE A 57 6.14 -3.98 -7.16
N VAL A 58 6.25 -5.24 -6.74
CA VAL A 58 5.14 -6.21 -6.82
C VAL A 58 3.99 -5.77 -5.90
N PHE A 59 4.29 -5.39 -4.66
CA PHE A 59 3.26 -4.89 -3.74
C PHE A 59 2.61 -3.60 -4.25
N LEU A 60 3.41 -2.69 -4.81
CA LEU A 60 2.93 -1.45 -5.41
C LEU A 60 1.98 -1.70 -6.59
N PHE A 61 2.31 -2.68 -7.44
CA PHE A 61 1.49 -3.07 -8.57
C PHE A 61 0.14 -3.64 -8.10
N ILE A 62 0.16 -4.54 -7.11
CA ILE A 62 -1.06 -5.15 -6.55
C ILE A 62 -1.94 -4.09 -5.89
N SER A 63 -1.37 -3.17 -5.11
CA SER A 63 -2.13 -2.08 -4.49
C SER A 63 -2.72 -1.14 -5.54
N GLY A 64 -2.02 -0.88 -6.64
CA GLY A 64 -2.52 -0.08 -7.76
C GLY A 64 -3.74 -0.74 -8.43
N MET A 65 -3.72 -2.05 -8.65
CA MET A 65 -4.87 -2.79 -9.17
C MET A 65 -6.08 -2.74 -8.24
N ALA A 66 -5.85 -2.80 -6.91
CA ALA A 66 -6.90 -2.65 -5.92
C ALA A 66 -7.55 -1.25 -6.02
N ILE A 67 -6.77 -0.19 -6.14
CA ILE A 67 -7.27 1.19 -6.27
C ILE A 67 -8.03 1.39 -7.59
N TYR A 68 -7.55 0.81 -8.69
CA TYR A 68 -8.27 0.83 -9.97
C TYR A 68 -9.64 0.15 -9.88
N SER A 69 -9.73 -0.93 -9.10
CA SER A 69 -11.01 -1.61 -8.84
C SER A 69 -11.93 -0.75 -7.98
N VAL A 70 -11.38 -0.01 -7.01
CA VAL A 70 -12.13 0.94 -6.16
C VAL A 70 -12.61 2.15 -6.96
N SER A 71 -11.82 2.68 -7.90
CA SER A 71 -12.22 3.85 -8.70
C SER A 71 -13.40 3.57 -9.63
N LYS A 72 -13.55 2.31 -10.09
CA LYS A 72 -14.70 1.88 -10.89
C LYS A 72 -15.97 1.59 -10.07
N THR A 73 -15.81 1.28 -8.78
CA THR A 73 -16.91 0.74 -7.97
C THR A 73 -17.36 1.67 -6.86
N SER A 74 -16.50 2.58 -6.39
CA SER A 74 -16.80 3.47 -5.28
C SER A 74 -17.68 4.64 -5.70
N SER A 75 -18.75 4.88 -4.95
CA SER A 75 -19.63 6.04 -5.10
C SER A 75 -19.01 7.34 -4.59
N LEU A 76 -17.95 7.26 -3.77
CA LEU A 76 -17.31 8.41 -3.14
C LEU A 76 -16.07 8.84 -3.91
N LYS A 77 -16.23 9.87 -4.74
CA LYS A 77 -15.14 10.41 -5.55
C LYS A 77 -13.89 10.80 -4.74
N TRP A 78 -14.09 11.34 -3.55
CA TRP A 78 -13.02 11.75 -2.64
C TRP A 78 -12.12 10.59 -2.19
N VAL A 79 -12.68 9.39 -1.99
CA VAL A 79 -11.92 8.26 -1.44
C VAL A 79 -10.99 7.67 -2.50
N TRP A 80 -11.48 7.46 -3.73
CA TRP A 80 -10.62 6.94 -4.79
C TRP A 80 -9.56 7.97 -5.22
N ILE A 81 -9.87 9.28 -5.21
CA ILE A 81 -8.87 10.34 -5.44
C ILE A 81 -7.80 10.30 -4.36
N GLY A 82 -8.18 10.22 -3.08
CA GLY A 82 -7.23 10.11 -1.97
C GLY A 82 -6.34 8.88 -2.09
N LEU A 83 -6.93 7.72 -2.38
CA LEU A 83 -6.19 6.47 -2.59
C LEU A 83 -5.19 6.60 -3.74
N SER A 84 -5.61 7.20 -4.85
CA SER A 84 -4.76 7.37 -6.04
C SER A 84 -3.60 8.33 -5.78
N LEU A 85 -3.85 9.47 -5.12
CA LEU A 85 -2.83 10.44 -4.76
C LEU A 85 -1.80 9.85 -3.79
N THR A 86 -2.27 9.19 -2.73
CA THR A 86 -1.37 8.56 -1.76
C THR A 86 -0.58 7.41 -2.41
N TRP A 87 -1.17 6.67 -3.35
CA TRP A 87 -0.46 5.62 -4.10
C TRP A 87 0.65 6.20 -4.98
N VAL A 88 0.39 7.28 -5.70
CA VAL A 88 1.42 7.96 -6.50
C VAL A 88 2.56 8.45 -5.60
N LEU A 89 2.24 9.00 -4.42
CA LEU A 89 3.25 9.42 -3.45
C LEU A 89 4.10 8.24 -2.94
N LEU A 90 3.47 7.10 -2.65
CA LEU A 90 4.17 5.87 -2.26
C LEU A 90 5.06 5.36 -3.39
N ALA A 91 4.54 5.31 -4.62
CA ALA A 91 5.25 4.89 -5.82
C ALA A 91 6.50 5.75 -6.08
N TRP A 92 6.32 7.07 -6.01
CA TRP A 92 7.41 8.02 -6.13
C TRP A 92 8.45 7.83 -5.04
N SER A 93 8.02 7.60 -3.79
CA SER A 93 8.93 7.41 -2.66
C SER A 93 9.78 6.14 -2.82
N VAL A 94 9.17 5.04 -3.28
CA VAL A 94 9.86 3.76 -3.52
C VAL A 94 10.84 3.85 -4.68
N THR A 95 10.46 4.51 -5.78
CA THR A 95 11.36 4.70 -6.93
C THR A 95 12.48 5.68 -6.63
N ALA A 96 12.21 6.77 -5.92
CA ALA A 96 13.21 7.75 -5.51
C ALA A 96 14.26 7.13 -4.59
N GLU A 97 13.85 6.32 -3.61
CA GLU A 97 14.77 5.58 -2.75
C GLU A 97 15.60 4.54 -3.55
N SER A 98 15.02 3.95 -4.60
CA SER A 98 15.73 3.00 -5.48
C SER A 98 16.79 3.67 -6.37
N LEU A 99 16.56 4.92 -6.81
CA LEU A 99 17.50 5.67 -7.65
C LEU A 99 18.56 6.42 -6.84
N ALA A 100 18.16 7.02 -5.71
CA ALA A 100 19.01 7.89 -4.90
C ALA A 100 18.77 7.67 -3.39
N PRO A 101 19.16 6.50 -2.83
CA PRO A 101 18.88 6.15 -1.45
C PRO A 101 19.49 7.12 -0.42
N ALA A 102 20.60 7.80 -0.77
CA ALA A 102 21.26 8.76 0.12
C ALA A 102 20.55 10.12 0.22
N LEU A 103 19.66 10.45 -0.72
CA LEU A 103 18.99 11.75 -0.78
C LEU A 103 17.54 11.70 -0.29
N PHE A 104 16.96 10.50 -0.19
CA PHE A 104 15.54 10.34 0.07
C PHE A 104 15.25 9.85 1.49
N SER A 105 14.36 10.56 2.19
CA SER A 105 13.97 10.17 3.55
C SER A 105 12.98 9.02 3.52
N SER A 106 13.37 7.88 4.09
CA SER A 106 12.50 6.71 4.24
C SER A 106 11.21 6.98 5.02
N TRP A 107 11.07 8.12 5.71
CA TRP A 107 9.85 8.48 6.45
C TRP A 107 8.65 8.74 5.51
N LEU A 108 8.92 9.20 4.29
CA LEU A 108 7.88 9.49 3.32
C LEU A 108 7.17 8.21 2.85
N LYS A 109 7.90 7.12 2.60
CA LYS A 109 7.30 5.83 2.24
C LYS A 109 6.46 5.23 3.36
N TYR A 110 6.91 5.32 4.63
CA TYR A 110 6.15 4.80 5.77
C TYR A 110 4.86 5.58 6.02
N SER A 111 4.92 6.91 5.94
CA SER A 111 3.74 7.75 6.11
C SER A 111 2.75 7.54 4.96
N ALA A 112 3.22 7.49 3.72
CA ALA A 112 2.38 7.21 2.55
C ALA A 112 1.70 5.83 2.65
N ALA A 113 2.43 4.77 3.01
CA ALA A 113 1.87 3.43 3.17
C ALA A 113 0.82 3.40 4.29
N SER A 114 1.08 4.04 5.43
CA SER A 114 0.15 4.11 6.57
C SER A 114 -1.15 4.82 6.19
N VAL A 115 -1.05 5.95 5.49
CA VAL A 115 -2.21 6.69 4.98
C VAL A 115 -3.00 5.83 4.00
N LEU A 116 -2.33 5.09 3.11
CA LEU A 116 -3.00 4.24 2.12
C LEU A 116 -3.79 3.10 2.78
N ILE A 117 -3.21 2.45 3.79
CA ILE A 117 -3.89 1.45 4.62
C ILE A 117 -5.12 2.07 5.28
N GLY A 118 -4.97 3.24 5.91
CA GLY A 118 -6.06 3.96 6.56
C GLY A 118 -7.21 4.30 5.61
N LEU A 119 -6.91 4.75 4.39
CA LEU A 119 -7.91 5.04 3.37
C LEU A 119 -8.66 3.79 2.90
N HIS A 120 -7.98 2.66 2.70
CA HIS A 120 -8.66 1.39 2.36
C HIS A 120 -9.55 0.92 3.51
N LEU A 121 -9.09 0.98 4.76
CA LEU A 121 -9.91 0.64 5.93
C LEU A 121 -11.12 1.58 6.08
N TYR A 122 -10.94 2.87 5.79
CA TYR A 122 -12.03 3.84 5.79
C TYR A 122 -13.08 3.53 4.71
N ASN A 123 -12.64 3.20 3.49
CA ASN A 123 -13.52 2.81 2.41
C ASN A 123 -14.31 1.53 2.75
N MET A 124 -13.65 0.54 3.37
CA MET A 124 -14.29 -0.68 3.86
C MET A 124 -15.35 -0.41 4.91
N LYS A 125 -15.04 0.39 5.94
CA LYS A 125 -15.97 0.71 7.03
C LYS A 125 -17.22 1.42 6.49
N ARG A 126 -17.06 2.37 5.57
CA ARG A 126 -18.19 3.05 4.91
C ARG A 126 -18.97 2.14 3.98
N GLY A 127 -18.30 1.25 3.23
CA GLY A 127 -18.94 0.27 2.35
C GLY A 127 -19.77 -0.77 3.10
N GLN A 128 -19.41 -1.09 4.34
CA GLN A 128 -20.20 -1.95 5.23
C GLN A 128 -21.45 -1.23 5.78
N CYS A 129 -21.39 0.06 6.10
CA CYS A 129 -22.53 0.86 6.58
C CYS A 129 -23.65 1.11 5.54
N GLY A 130 -23.47 0.69 4.28
CA GLY A 130 -24.54 0.65 3.28
C GLY A 130 -25.36 -0.65 3.29
N ARG A 131 -25.03 -1.62 4.16
CA ARG A 131 -25.79 -2.85 4.35
C ARG A 131 -26.84 -2.65 5.45
N PRO A 132 -28.04 -3.26 5.33
CA PRO A 132 -29.11 -3.15 6.34
C PRO A 132 -28.75 -3.74 7.72
N GLU A 133 -27.59 -4.36 7.89
CA GLU A 133 -27.20 -5.15 9.06
C GLU A 133 -26.02 -4.56 9.86
N CYS A 134 -25.88 -3.24 9.92
CA CYS A 134 -24.88 -2.64 10.83
C CYS A 134 -25.48 -2.37 12.22
N PRO A 135 -25.15 -3.16 13.26
CA PRO A 135 -25.35 -2.71 14.63
C PRO A 135 -24.39 -1.55 14.89
N ILE A 136 -24.97 -0.39 15.17
CA ILE A 136 -24.30 0.75 15.79
C ILE A 136 -23.81 0.32 17.17
N HIS A 137 -22.49 0.17 17.32
CA HIS A 137 -21.81 0.18 18.61
C HIS A 137 -20.90 1.40 18.67
#